data_AF-A0A8J4SL92-F1
#
_entry.id   AF-A0A8J4SL92-F1
#
_cell.length_a   1.000
_cell.length_b   1.000
_cell.length_c   1.000
_cell.angle_alpha   90.00
_cell.angle_beta   90.00
_cell.angle_gamma   90.00
#
_symmetry.space_group_name_H-M   'P 1'
#
loop_
_entity.id
_entity.type
_entity.pdbx_description
1 polymer ?
#
loop_
_entity_poly.entity_id
_entity_poly.type
_entity_poly.pdbx_seq_one_letter_code
_entity_poly.pdbx_strand_id
1 'polypeptide(L)'
;MIPVRVVGPKDDVLIYAPLEGGSDTTLMSQKLTDQLHLIGNSSEVRITTIIGSQSMLGKTVALGIRSFDGDDEVAVERVYYASSLRMDPQV
;
A
#
# COMPACT_ATOMS: atom_id res chain seq x y z
N MET A 1 14.48 -1.90 -5.18
CA MET A 1 13.81 -1.08 -4.15
C MET A 1 14.29 0.36 -4.29
N ILE A 2 13.39 1.33 -4.19
CA ILE A 2 13.66 2.77 -4.30
C ILE A 2 13.31 3.47 -2.98
N PRO A 3 14.10 4.45 -2.51
CA PRO A 3 13.76 5.23 -1.32
C PRO A 3 12.64 6.22 -1.65
N VAL A 4 11.59 6.23 -0.84
CA VAL A 4 10.48 7.17 -0.95
C VAL A 4 9.99 7.60 0.44
N ARG A 5 9.46 8.82 0.54
CA ARG A 5 8.77 9.29 1.74
C ARG A 5 7.28 9.09 1.56
N VAL A 6 6.67 8.29 2.43
CA VAL A 6 5.21 8.16 2.48
C VAL A 6 4.69 9.22 3.44
N VAL A 7 3.88 10.13 2.91
CA VAL A 7 3.38 11.31 3.59
C VAL A 7 2.01 11.01 4.18
N GLY A 8 1.93 11.04 5.51
CA GLY A 8 0.69 10.99 6.27
C GLY A 8 0.18 12.38 6.68
N PRO A 9 -0.95 12.45 7.40
CA PRO A 9 -1.56 13.72 7.79
C PRO A 9 -0.72 14.58 8.73
N LYS A 10 0.21 13.97 9.48
CA LYS A 10 1.02 14.66 10.51
C LYS A 10 2.52 14.46 10.32
N ASP A 11 2.91 13.29 9.82
CA ASP A 11 4.29 12.85 9.72
C ASP A 11 4.54 12.19 8.37
N ASP A 12 5.81 12.05 7.99
CA ASP A 12 6.25 11.23 6.87
C ASP A 12 7.22 10.14 7.32
N VAL A 13 7.24 9.02 6.59
CA VAL A 13 8.15 7.91 6.86
C VAL A 13 8.94 7.58 5.60
N LEU A 14 10.27 7.62 5.72
CA LEU A 14 11.17 7.14 4.69
C LEU A 14 11.18 5.62 4.67
N ILE A 15 10.82 5.03 3.53
CA ILE A 15 10.85 3.59 3.30
C ILE A 15 11.61 3.26 2.02
N TYR A 16 12.01 1.99 1.88
CA TYR A 16 12.44 1.43 0.61
C TYR A 16 11.31 0.59 0.03
N ALA A 17 10.74 1.04 -1.09
CA ALA A 17 9.62 0.38 -1.75
C ALA A 17 10.08 -0.35 -3.03
N PRO A 18 9.60 -1.57 -3.31
CA PRO A 18 9.71 -2.17 -4.65
C PRO A 18 8.89 -1.37 -5.67
N LEU A 19 9.45 -1.15 -6.86
CA LEU A 19 8.71 -0.59 -7.99
C LEU A 19 8.34 -1.75 -8.92
N GLU A 20 7.09 -2.19 -8.83
CA GLU A 20 6.61 -3.42 -9.49
C GLU A 20 5.69 -3.07 -10.66
N GLY A 21 6.20 -3.15 -11.88
CA GLY A 21 5.42 -2.87 -13.10
C GLY A 21 4.32 -3.90 -13.40
N GLY A 22 4.36 -5.06 -12.74
CA GLY A 22 3.32 -6.08 -12.83
C GLY A 22 2.17 -5.92 -11.83
N SER A 23 2.19 -4.87 -11.00
CA SER A 23 1.11 -4.57 -10.05
C SER A 23 0.22 -3.45 -10.60
N ASP A 24 -1.09 -3.70 -10.64
CA ASP A 24 -2.07 -2.71 -11.11
C ASP A 24 -2.34 -1.59 -10.07
N THR A 25 -1.90 -1.78 -8.82
CA THR A 25 -2.12 -0.85 -7.71
C THR A 25 -1.00 -0.91 -6.69
N THR A 26 -0.81 0.17 -5.94
CA THR A 26 0.08 0.21 -4.77
C THR A 26 -0.51 -0.58 -3.61
N LEU A 27 0.34 -1.35 -2.93
CA LEU A 27 0.01 -2.11 -1.74
C LEU A 27 0.90 -1.66 -0.57
N MET A 28 0.32 -1.50 0.60
CA MET A 28 1.00 -1.05 1.81
C MET A 28 0.83 -2.05 2.95
N SER A 29 1.85 -2.15 3.80
CA SER A 29 1.78 -2.97 5.01
C SER A 29 0.95 -2.28 6.09
N GLN A 30 0.20 -3.07 6.88
CA GLN A 30 -0.51 -2.57 8.06
C GLN A 30 0.42 -1.79 9.01
N LYS A 31 1.67 -2.26 9.18
CA LYS A 31 2.67 -1.61 10.04
C LYS A 31 2.93 -0.16 9.63
N LEU A 32 3.06 0.11 8.33
CA LEU A 32 3.29 1.47 7.83
C LEU A 32 2.05 2.34 8.01
N THR A 33 0.86 1.78 7.77
CA THR A 33 -0.42 2.44 8.08
C THR A 33 -0.49 2.88 9.54
N ASP A 34 -0.11 1.99 10.46
CA ASP A 34 -0.15 2.25 11.91
C ASP A 34 0.86 3.34 12.31
N GLN A 35 2.07 3.31 11.74
CA GLN A 35 3.10 4.33 11.98
C GLN A 35 2.68 5.73 11.52
N LEU A 36 1.96 5.82 10.41
CA LEU A 36 1.44 7.08 9.88
C LEU A 36 0.07 7.47 10.47
N HIS A 37 -0.44 6.68 11.42
CA HIS A 37 -1.75 6.87 12.04
C HIS A 37 -2.90 7.03 11.02
N LEU A 38 -2.81 6.27 9.92
CA LEU A 38 -3.77 6.32 8.82
C LEU A 38 -5.02 5.51 9.14
N ILE A 39 -6.19 6.12 8.96
CA ILE A 39 -7.49 5.46 9.12
C ILE A 39 -8.07 5.21 7.73
N GLY A 40 -7.93 3.97 7.25
CA GLY A 40 -8.48 3.54 5.97
C GLY A 40 -9.96 3.13 6.04
N ASN A 41 -10.64 3.27 4.92
CA ASN A 41 -12.01 2.82 4.71
C ASN A 41 -12.04 1.33 4.38
N SER A 42 -12.96 0.59 4.99
CA SER A 42 -13.18 -0.83 4.66
C SER A 42 -13.47 -1.01 3.18
N SER A 43 -12.80 -1.98 2.55
CA SER A 43 -12.98 -2.32 1.15
C SER A 43 -12.85 -3.83 0.98
N GLU A 44 -13.61 -4.40 0.05
CA GLU A 44 -13.24 -5.70 -0.50
C GLU A 44 -12.01 -5.51 -1.40
N VAL A 45 -11.03 -6.39 -1.26
CA VAL A 45 -9.81 -6.41 -2.08
C VAL A 45 -9.71 -7.76 -2.73
N ARG A 46 -9.76 -7.78 -4.07
CA ARG A 46 -9.49 -8.98 -4.85
C ARG A 46 -8.01 -9.00 -5.22
N ILE A 47 -7.29 -9.96 -4.67
CA ILE A 47 -5.86 -10.17 -4.95
C ILE A 47 -5.77 -11.29 -5.97
N THR A 48 -5.09 -11.03 -7.08
CA THR A 48 -4.75 -12.02 -8.09
C THR A 48 -3.24 -12.17 -8.12
N THR A 49 -2.77 -13.40 -7.94
CA THR A 49 -1.35 -13.76 -8.02
C THR A 49 -1.17 -14.92 -9.00
N ILE A 50 0.07 -15.35 -9.21
CA ILE A 50 0.38 -16.51 -10.07
C ILE A 50 -0.25 -17.83 -9.60
N ILE A 51 -0.64 -17.93 -8.33
CA ILE A 51 -1.27 -19.14 -7.75
C ILE A 51 -2.80 -19.07 -7.72
N GLY A 52 -3.41 -17.96 -8.12
CA GLY A 52 -4.87 -17.81 -8.18
C GLY A 52 -5.37 -16.45 -7.72
N SER A 53 -6.68 -16.34 -7.53
CA SER A 53 -7.34 -15.12 -7.04
C SER A 53 -8.12 -15.37 -5.75
N GLN A 54 -8.09 -14.44 -4.82
CA GLN A 54 -8.89 -14.47 -3.59
C GLN A 54 -9.44 -13.08 -3.28
N SER A 55 -10.70 -13.03 -2.83
CA SER A 55 -11.28 -11.82 -2.22
C SER A 55 -11.05 -11.85 -0.71
N MET A 56 -10.63 -10.73 -0.15
CA MET A 56 -10.48 -10.56 1.29
C MET A 56 -10.91 -9.17 1.73
N LEU A 57 -11.24 -9.05 3.02
CA LEU A 57 -11.50 -7.76 3.62
C LEU A 57 -10.18 -7.01 3.83
N GLY A 58 -10.06 -5.86 3.19
CA GLY A 58 -8.94 -4.96 3.36
C GLY A 58 -9.43 -3.54 3.65
N LYS A 59 -8.51 -2.59 3.52
CA LYS A 59 -8.79 -1.17 3.66
C LYS A 59 -8.12 -0.39 2.56
N THR A 60 -8.68 0.78 2.29
CA THR A 60 -8.14 1.76 1.35
C THR A 60 -7.87 3.07 2.04
N VAL A 61 -6.79 3.75 1.64
CA VAL A 61 -6.46 5.09 2.13
C VAL A 61 -5.82 5.91 1.01
N ALA A 62 -6.00 7.23 1.05
CA ALA A 62 -5.28 8.17 0.20
C ALA A 62 -4.01 8.64 0.94
N LEU A 63 -2.91 8.80 0.22
CA LEU A 63 -1.64 9.27 0.78
C LEU A 63 -0.80 10.01 -0.26
N GLY A 64 0.22 10.74 0.20
CA GLY A 64 1.25 11.32 -0.66
C GLY A 64 2.48 10.41 -0.71
N ILE A 65 3.13 10.32 -1.87
CA ILE A 65 4.48 9.76 -2.00
C ILE A 65 5.38 10.87 -2.50
N ARG A 66 6.38 11.20 -1.70
CA ARG A 66 7.40 12.20 -2.03
C ARG A 66 8.72 11.53 -2.37
N SER A 67 9.43 12.08 -3.34
CA SER A 67 10.80 11.71 -3.69
C SER A 67 11.72 11.83 -2.47
N PHE A 68 12.86 11.17 -2.55
CA PHE A 68 13.83 11.15 -1.45
C PHE A 68 14.44 12.53 -1.17
N ASP A 69 14.75 13.28 -2.22
CA ASP A 69 15.24 14.67 -2.18
C ASP A 69 14.13 15.67 -1.79
N GLY A 70 12.86 15.30 -1.97
CA GLY A 70 11.71 16.11 -1.60
C GLY A 70 11.18 17.01 -2.72
N ASP A 71 11.80 16.98 -3.89
CA ASP A 71 11.49 17.88 -5.02
C ASP A 71 10.18 17.52 -5.71
N ASP A 72 9.80 16.23 -5.71
CA ASP A 72 8.60 15.73 -6.35
C ASP A 72 7.66 15.05 -5.35
N GLU A 73 6.35 15.34 -5.45
CA GLU A 73 5.32 14.63 -4.70
C GLU A 73 4.15 14.24 -5.60
N VAL A 74 3.67 13.01 -5.41
CA VAL A 74 2.51 12.48 -6.11
C VAL A 74 1.46 12.07 -5.09
N ALA A 75 0.24 12.56 -5.29
CA ALA A 75 -0.92 12.11 -4.54
C ALA A 75 -1.40 10.75 -5.07
N VAL A 76 -1.52 9.78 -4.18
CA VAL A 76 -2.09 8.46 -4.47
C VAL A 76 -3.47 8.39 -3.83
N GLU A 77 -4.51 8.43 -4.65
CA GLU A 77 -5.90 8.47 -4.18
C GLU A 77 -6.33 7.18 -3.47
N ARG A 78 -5.71 6.05 -3.83
CA ARG A 78 -6.08 4.74 -3.31
C ARG A 78 -4.88 3.82 -3.18
N VAL A 79 -4.52 3.54 -1.94
CA VAL A 79 -3.58 2.49 -1.56
C VAL A 79 -4.31 1.44 -0.76
N TYR A 80 -4.07 0.17 -1.10
CA TYR A 80 -4.67 -0.95 -0.38
C TYR A 80 -3.75 -1.43 0.73
N TYR A 81 -4.34 -1.88 1.83
CA TYR A 81 -3.63 -2.61 2.87
C TYR A 81 -4.55 -3.63 3.54
N ALA A 82 -3.96 -4.72 4.02
CA ALA A 82 -4.66 -5.77 4.75
C ALA A 82 -3.73 -6.31 5.86
N SER A 83 -4.32 -6.89 6.91
CA SER A 83 -3.56 -7.51 8.01
C SER A 83 -2.81 -8.77 7.58
N SER A 84 -3.28 -9.44 6.52
CA SER A 84 -2.69 -10.65 5.95
C SER A 84 -3.02 -10.72 4.46
N LEU A 85 -2.02 -11.09 3.66
CA LEU A 85 -2.17 -11.39 2.22
C LEU A 85 -2.04 -12.90 1.95
N ARG A 86 -2.11 -13.73 3.01
CA ARG A 86 -2.03 -15.18 2.86
C ARG A 86 -3.18 -15.65 1.98
N MET A 87 -2.82 -16.34 0.91
CA MET A 87 -3.77 -17.02 0.05
C MET A 87 -3.85 -18.47 0.46
N ASP A 88 -5.08 -18.97 0.55
CA ASP A 88 -5.29 -20.40 0.61
C ASP A 88 -5.06 -20.98 -0.79
N PRO A 89 -4.24 -22.04 -0.95
CA PRO A 89 -4.06 -22.69 -2.22
C PRO A 89 -5.42 -23.14 -2.76
N GLN A 90 -5.78 -22.73 -3.97
CA GLN A 90 -6.93 -23.33 -4.64
C GLN A 90 -6.51 -24.70 -5.14
N VAL A 91 -7.12 -25.75 -4.57
CA VAL A 91 -6.90 -27.16 -4.90
C VAL A 91 -7.49 -27.48 -6.26
#